data_AF-A0A7I7PD89-F1
#
_entry.id   AF-A0A7I7PD89-F1
#
_cell.length_a   1.000
_cell.length_b   1.000
_cell.length_c   1.000
_cell.angle_alpha   90.00
_cell.angle_beta   90.00
_cell.angle_gamma   90.00
#
_symmetry.space_group_name_H-M   'P 1'
#
loop_
_entity.id
_entity.type
_entity.pdbx_description
1 polymer ?
#
loop_
_entity_poly.entity_id
_entity_poly.type
_entity_poly.pdbx_seq_one_letter_code
_entity_poly.pdbx_strand_id
1 'polypeptide(L)'
;MLTGDADMVLYAAAANLRPLEAVEDMAAILETGKNVVSCSVVPLVFPDAVDAAFTEPLREAARAGGASFFTTGIDTGFANDVLPLVLSGVSRVVESVRVSEISNYATYPDKSAVYENLGFGKPPEVTPFAATTGVFTFGWGPVLHQLAAGLGVQIDHIDERVDRVAAAESFDTPTGHIAAGTIAAMRSTLTGYV
;
A
#
# COMPACT_ATOMS: atom_id res chain seq x y z
N MET A 1 -18.68 -10.43 18.93
CA MET A 1 -19.10 -9.11 18.41
C MET A 1 -18.57 -8.02 19.33
N LEU A 2 -18.13 -6.89 18.77
CA LEU A 2 -17.63 -5.72 19.52
C LEU A 2 -18.81 -5.06 20.25
N THR A 3 -18.90 -5.22 21.57
CA THR A 3 -20.04 -4.74 22.39
C THR A 3 -19.78 -3.42 23.12
N GLY A 4 -18.65 -2.76 22.85
CA GLY A 4 -18.29 -1.51 23.52
C GLY A 4 -18.88 -0.26 22.87
N ASP A 5 -18.84 0.87 23.58
CA ASP A 5 -19.44 2.15 23.16
C ASP A 5 -18.56 2.99 22.22
N ALA A 6 -17.58 2.38 21.55
CA ALA A 6 -16.70 3.09 20.63
C ALA A 6 -17.44 3.53 19.35
N ASP A 7 -17.27 4.78 18.95
CA ASP A 7 -17.82 5.34 17.69
C ASP A 7 -17.03 4.88 16.45
N MET A 8 -15.77 4.49 16.65
CA MET A 8 -14.83 4.14 15.60
C MET A 8 -13.84 3.06 16.08
N VAL A 9 -13.43 2.20 15.15
CA VAL A 9 -12.38 1.19 15.35
C VAL A 9 -11.21 1.48 14.42
N LEU A 10 -10.01 1.60 14.99
CA LEU A 10 -8.77 1.60 14.24
C LEU A 10 -8.39 0.16 13.91
N TYR A 11 -8.54 -0.22 12.64
CA TYR A 11 -8.14 -1.53 12.13
C TYR A 11 -6.70 -1.47 11.60
N ALA A 12 -5.76 -1.95 12.42
CA ALA A 12 -4.32 -1.96 12.13
C ALA A 12 -3.73 -3.39 12.20
N ALA A 13 -4.49 -4.39 11.74
CA ALA A 13 -4.02 -5.77 11.67
C ALA A 13 -3.25 -6.02 10.36
N ALA A 14 -2.35 -7.01 10.34
CA ALA A 14 -1.65 -7.37 9.11
C ALA A 14 -2.64 -7.92 8.06
N ALA A 15 -2.57 -7.41 6.82
CA ALA A 15 -3.44 -7.84 5.72
C ALA A 15 -2.71 -8.18 4.41
N ASN A 16 -1.39 -7.97 4.32
CA ASN A 16 -0.59 -8.17 3.10
C ASN A 16 -0.79 -9.55 2.45
N LEU A 17 -0.99 -10.59 3.27
CA LEU A 17 -1.17 -11.99 2.82
C LEU A 17 -2.59 -12.51 3.03
N ARG A 18 -3.51 -11.67 3.55
CA ARG A 18 -4.89 -12.03 3.85
C ARG A 18 -5.88 -10.86 3.62
N PRO A 19 -5.81 -10.18 2.45
CA PRO A 19 -6.51 -8.92 2.26
C PRO A 19 -8.03 -9.09 2.24
N LEU A 20 -8.54 -10.25 1.79
CA LEU A 20 -9.98 -10.54 1.81
C LEU A 20 -10.47 -10.81 3.23
N GLU A 21 -9.72 -11.56 4.04
CA GLU A 21 -10.07 -11.78 5.45
C GLU A 21 -10.04 -10.46 6.24
N ALA A 22 -9.12 -9.54 5.90
CA ALA A 22 -9.11 -8.21 6.50
C ALA A 22 -10.33 -7.37 6.08
N VAL A 23 -10.78 -7.50 4.83
CA VAL A 23 -12.04 -6.89 4.36
C VAL A 23 -13.23 -7.45 5.13
N GLU A 24 -13.29 -8.77 5.33
CA GLU A 24 -14.34 -9.42 6.12
C GLU A 24 -14.35 -8.93 7.57
N ASP A 25 -13.18 -8.83 8.20
CA ASP A 25 -13.06 -8.28 9.55
C ASP A 25 -13.62 -6.84 9.62
N MET A 26 -13.22 -5.98 8.68
CA MET A 26 -13.69 -4.60 8.61
C MET A 26 -15.18 -4.50 8.33
N ALA A 27 -15.72 -5.34 7.43
CA ALA A 27 -17.15 -5.41 7.15
C ALA A 27 -17.95 -5.81 8.39
N ALA A 28 -17.52 -6.83 9.12
CA ALA A 28 -18.16 -7.25 10.37
C ALA A 28 -18.16 -6.14 11.44
N ILE A 29 -17.15 -5.27 11.46
CA ILE A 29 -17.12 -4.09 12.34
C ILE A 29 -18.14 -3.05 11.88
N LEU A 30 -18.16 -2.73 10.58
CA LEU A 30 -19.06 -1.74 9.99
C LEU A 30 -20.52 -2.10 10.21
N GLU A 31 -20.90 -3.38 10.11
CA GLU A 31 -22.25 -3.88 10.39
C GLU A 31 -22.74 -3.60 11.82
N THR A 32 -21.83 -3.41 12.77
CA THR A 32 -22.19 -3.01 14.15
C THR A 32 -22.49 -1.52 14.30
N GLY A 33 -22.44 -0.76 13.22
CA GLY A 33 -22.64 0.69 13.19
C GLY A 33 -21.43 1.51 13.65
N LYS A 34 -20.24 0.89 13.67
CA LYS A 34 -18.98 1.54 14.05
C LYS A 34 -18.20 1.94 12.81
N ASN A 35 -17.67 3.15 12.81
CA ASN A 35 -16.79 3.59 11.73
C ASN A 35 -15.47 2.81 11.77
N VAL A 36 -14.82 2.65 10.62
CA VAL A 36 -13.51 1.98 10.52
C VAL A 36 -12.48 2.92 9.92
N VAL A 37 -11.38 3.14 10.63
CA VAL A 37 -10.17 3.75 10.06
C VAL A 37 -9.12 2.65 9.94
N SER A 38 -8.45 2.52 8.81
CA SER A 38 -7.49 1.42 8.59
C SER A 38 -6.21 1.85 7.88
N CYS A 39 -5.13 1.14 8.15
CA CYS A 39 -3.89 1.16 7.36
C CYS A 39 -3.53 -0.23 6.79
N SER A 40 -4.45 -1.19 6.85
CA SER A 40 -4.16 -2.60 6.64
C SER A 40 -4.25 -3.02 5.17
N VAL A 41 -5.31 -2.63 4.47
CA VAL A 41 -5.54 -3.00 3.06
C VAL A 41 -5.18 -1.80 2.20
N VAL A 42 -3.88 -1.66 1.92
CA VAL A 42 -3.26 -0.50 1.24
C VAL A 42 -4.01 0.00 0.00
N PRO A 43 -4.50 -0.86 -0.93
CA PRO A 43 -5.22 -0.41 -2.13
C PRO A 43 -6.47 0.44 -1.83
N LEU A 44 -7.10 0.26 -0.67
CA LEU A 44 -8.33 0.96 -0.29
C LEU A 44 -8.14 2.45 0.02
N VAL A 45 -6.93 3.01 -0.07
CA VAL A 45 -6.76 4.48 -0.07
C VAL A 45 -7.54 5.16 -1.19
N PHE A 46 -7.80 4.43 -2.29
CA PHE A 46 -8.69 4.88 -3.35
C PHE A 46 -9.57 3.71 -3.85
N PRO A 47 -10.68 3.42 -3.15
CA PRO A 47 -11.50 2.24 -3.41
C PRO A 47 -12.06 2.15 -4.83
N ASP A 48 -12.30 3.28 -5.49
CA ASP A 48 -12.85 3.31 -6.86
C ASP A 48 -11.88 2.76 -7.92
N ALA A 49 -10.60 2.57 -7.58
CA ALA A 49 -9.59 1.93 -8.42
C ALA A 49 -9.27 0.48 -8.01
N VAL A 50 -10.06 -0.11 -7.12
CA VAL A 50 -9.86 -1.48 -6.62
C VAL A 50 -10.98 -2.38 -7.13
N ASP A 51 -10.69 -3.68 -7.29
CA ASP A 51 -11.70 -4.67 -7.64
C ASP A 51 -12.87 -4.65 -6.64
N ALA A 52 -14.09 -4.74 -7.17
CA ALA A 52 -15.32 -4.70 -6.39
C ALA A 52 -15.38 -5.76 -5.29
N ALA A 53 -14.67 -6.88 -5.43
CA ALA A 53 -14.55 -7.91 -4.40
C ALA A 53 -13.96 -7.38 -3.08
N PHE A 54 -13.11 -6.36 -3.12
CA PHE A 54 -12.56 -5.73 -1.91
C PHE A 54 -13.43 -4.59 -1.37
N THR A 55 -14.27 -3.98 -2.21
CA THR A 55 -14.98 -2.75 -1.85
C THR A 55 -16.47 -2.95 -1.59
N GLU A 56 -17.15 -3.84 -2.31
CA GLU A 56 -18.59 -3.99 -2.18
C GLU A 56 -18.98 -4.54 -0.79
N PRO A 57 -18.30 -5.54 -0.21
CA PRO A 57 -18.58 -5.97 1.15
C PRO A 57 -18.50 -4.82 2.17
N LEU A 58 -17.50 -3.94 2.02
CA LEU A 58 -17.34 -2.77 2.89
C LEU A 58 -18.44 -1.73 2.66
N ARG A 59 -18.82 -1.49 1.40
CA ARG A 59 -19.90 -0.54 1.05
C ARG A 59 -21.25 -1.01 1.55
N GLU A 60 -21.56 -2.29 1.40
CA GLU A 60 -22.78 -2.91 1.90
C GLU A 60 -22.84 -2.86 3.43
N ALA A 61 -21.77 -3.28 4.11
CA ALA A 61 -21.68 -3.24 5.56
C ALA A 61 -21.77 -1.82 6.13
N ALA A 62 -21.09 -0.85 5.51
CA ALA A 62 -21.15 0.56 5.89
C ALA A 62 -22.58 1.12 5.77
N ARG A 63 -23.28 0.80 4.67
CA ARG A 63 -24.70 1.19 4.49
C ARG A 63 -25.60 0.53 5.52
N ALA A 64 -25.42 -0.77 5.78
CA ALA A 64 -26.24 -1.54 6.72
C ALA A 64 -26.09 -1.05 8.17
N GLY A 65 -24.85 -0.74 8.59
CA GLY A 65 -24.57 -0.22 9.93
C GLY A 65 -24.82 1.28 10.08
N GLY A 66 -24.99 2.03 8.99
CA GLY A 66 -25.01 3.50 9.05
C GLY A 66 -23.64 4.07 9.44
N ALA A 67 -22.57 3.40 9.01
CA ALA A 67 -21.18 3.72 9.34
C ALA A 67 -20.38 4.11 8.08
N SER A 68 -19.14 4.54 8.29
CA SER A 68 -18.19 4.89 7.23
C SER A 68 -16.87 4.16 7.42
N PHE A 69 -16.11 4.01 6.33
CA PHE A 69 -14.74 3.50 6.38
C PHE A 69 -13.78 4.44 5.66
N PHE A 70 -12.53 4.46 6.13
CA PHE A 70 -11.47 5.28 5.57
C PHE A 70 -10.12 4.58 5.72
N THR A 71 -9.39 4.42 4.62
CA THR A 71 -8.04 3.85 4.62
C THR A 71 -7.01 4.94 4.41
N THR A 72 -5.98 4.96 5.26
CA THR A 72 -4.89 5.94 5.22
C THR A 72 -3.63 5.36 5.87
N GLY A 73 -2.53 6.12 5.79
CA GLY A 73 -1.20 5.73 6.22
C GLY A 73 -0.20 6.80 5.81
N ILE A 74 1.08 6.56 6.08
CA ILE A 74 2.15 7.45 5.61
C ILE A 74 2.35 7.23 4.11
N ASP A 75 2.57 5.97 3.72
CA ASP A 75 2.65 5.49 2.34
C ASP A 75 1.90 4.14 2.30
N THR A 76 0.67 4.07 1.80
CA THR A 76 -0.14 5.11 1.10
C THR A 76 -1.11 5.83 2.05
N GLY A 77 -1.58 7.03 1.68
CA GLY A 77 -2.60 7.79 2.41
C GLY A 77 -2.20 9.20 2.88
N PHE A 78 -0.93 9.57 2.69
CA PHE A 78 -0.45 10.94 2.91
C PHE A 78 0.69 11.35 1.98
N ALA A 79 1.86 10.70 2.10
CA ALA A 79 3.11 11.18 1.50
C ALA A 79 3.09 11.11 -0.03
N ASN A 80 2.36 10.15 -0.60
CA ASN A 80 2.30 9.90 -2.04
C ASN A 80 0.97 10.22 -2.72
N ASP A 81 -0.05 10.65 -1.97
CA ASP A 81 -1.35 11.08 -2.50
C ASP A 81 -1.72 12.51 -2.04
N VAL A 82 -2.06 12.71 -0.77
CA VAL A 82 -2.58 13.97 -0.24
C VAL A 82 -1.54 15.07 -0.33
N LEU A 83 -0.30 14.81 0.10
CA LEU A 83 0.78 15.79 0.08
C LEU A 83 1.08 16.31 -1.34
N PRO A 84 1.33 15.47 -2.36
CA PRO A 84 1.54 15.95 -3.73
C PRO A 84 0.31 16.69 -4.31
N LEU A 85 -0.93 16.31 -3.96
CA LEU A 85 -2.13 17.06 -4.36
C LEU A 85 -2.22 18.45 -3.71
N VAL A 86 -1.87 18.57 -2.43
CA VAL A 86 -1.83 19.87 -1.75
C VAL A 86 -0.77 20.78 -2.40
N LEU A 87 0.40 20.23 -2.72
CA LEU A 87 1.48 20.97 -3.38
C LEU A 87 1.14 21.35 -4.83
N SER A 88 0.36 20.52 -5.54
CA SER A 88 -0.06 20.86 -6.91
C SER A 88 -1.04 22.03 -6.94
N GLY A 89 -1.83 22.24 -5.88
CA GLY A 89 -2.80 23.34 -5.76
C GLY A 89 -2.22 24.76 -5.84
N VAL A 90 -0.90 24.92 -5.66
CA VAL A 90 -0.19 26.20 -5.82
C VAL A 90 0.53 26.34 -7.17
N SER A 91 0.33 25.39 -8.09
CA SER A 91 0.96 25.36 -9.41
C SER A 91 -0.02 25.82 -10.50
N ARG A 92 0.43 26.69 -11.41
CA ARG A 92 -0.37 27.12 -12.57
C ARG A 92 -0.43 26.06 -13.68
N VAL A 93 0.64 25.31 -13.85
CA VAL A 93 0.81 24.24 -14.86
C VAL A 93 1.55 23.10 -14.18
N VAL A 94 1.03 21.88 -14.33
CA VAL A 94 1.63 20.65 -13.81
C VAL A 94 2.00 19.77 -15.00
N GLU A 95 3.29 19.64 -15.29
CA GLU A 95 3.79 18.78 -16.38
C GLU A 95 3.99 17.34 -15.92
N SER A 96 4.36 17.14 -14.65
CA SER A 96 4.46 15.82 -14.03
C SER A 96 4.38 15.94 -12.51
N VAL A 97 3.93 14.86 -11.86
CA VAL A 97 4.04 14.67 -10.41
C VAL A 97 4.94 13.48 -10.19
N ARG A 98 6.02 13.66 -9.43
CA ARG A 98 6.95 12.59 -9.05
C ARG A 98 7.06 12.54 -7.54
N VAL A 99 6.70 11.39 -6.98
CA VAL A 99 6.93 11.06 -5.58
C VAL A 99 8.02 9.99 -5.50
N SER A 100 8.84 10.02 -4.47
CA SER A 100 9.83 8.96 -4.21
C SER A 100 9.90 8.72 -2.72
N GLU A 101 9.66 7.48 -2.32
CA GLU A 101 9.86 6.98 -0.97
C GLU A 101 11.17 6.19 -0.92
N ILE A 102 11.95 6.37 0.14
CA ILE A 102 13.16 5.61 0.41
C ILE A 102 13.10 5.15 1.86
N SER A 103 12.98 3.83 2.05
CA SER A 103 12.88 3.21 3.37
C SER A 103 14.12 2.37 3.69
N ASN A 104 14.67 2.58 4.89
CA ASN A 104 15.79 1.79 5.40
C ASN A 104 15.28 0.58 6.19
N TYR A 105 15.44 -0.61 5.62
CA TYR A 105 15.00 -1.87 6.25
C TYR A 105 16.02 -2.48 7.22
N ALA A 106 17.20 -1.87 7.40
CA ALA A 106 18.24 -2.40 8.26
C ALA A 106 17.78 -2.61 9.71
N THR A 107 16.82 -1.82 10.20
CA THR A 107 16.29 -1.94 11.57
C THR A 107 14.81 -2.29 11.61
N TYR A 108 14.21 -2.70 10.48
CA TYR A 108 12.77 -2.93 10.40
C TYR A 108 12.38 -4.21 11.16
N PRO A 109 11.54 -4.15 12.20
CA PRO A 109 11.32 -5.26 13.14
C PRO A 109 10.32 -6.30 12.64
N ASP A 110 10.24 -6.52 11.32
CA ASP A 110 9.41 -7.56 10.69
C ASP A 110 10.26 -8.35 9.70
N LYS A 111 10.68 -9.54 10.12
CA LYS A 111 11.47 -10.44 9.26
C LYS A 111 10.67 -10.94 8.06
N SER A 112 9.37 -11.16 8.20
CA SER A 112 8.54 -11.61 7.08
C SER A 112 8.51 -10.53 6.00
N ALA A 113 8.33 -9.26 6.39
CA ALA A 113 8.39 -8.14 5.45
C ALA A 113 9.76 -8.04 4.75
N VAL A 114 10.86 -8.10 5.50
CA VAL A 114 12.21 -7.90 4.95
C VAL A 114 12.68 -9.07 4.08
N TYR A 115 12.57 -10.30 4.59
CA TYR A 115 13.21 -11.47 3.97
C TYR A 115 12.24 -12.24 3.07
N GLU A 116 10.97 -12.35 3.45
CA GLU A 116 9.99 -13.10 2.66
C GLU A 116 9.33 -12.25 1.57
N ASN A 117 8.84 -11.06 1.94
CA ASN A 117 8.11 -10.20 1.00
C ASN A 117 9.04 -9.43 0.07
N LEU A 118 10.09 -8.79 0.59
CA LEU A 118 11.07 -8.03 -0.21
C LEU A 118 12.22 -8.89 -0.74
N GLY A 119 12.45 -10.07 -0.15
CA GLY A 119 13.49 -11.00 -0.61
C GLY A 119 14.91 -10.61 -0.25
N PHE A 120 15.13 -9.71 0.70
CA PHE A 120 16.49 -9.34 1.09
C PHE A 120 17.22 -10.56 1.65
N GLY A 121 18.49 -10.73 1.31
CA GLY A 121 19.28 -11.91 1.66
C GLY A 121 19.05 -13.14 0.75
N LYS A 122 18.08 -13.10 -0.18
CA LYS A 122 17.86 -14.19 -1.15
C LYS A 122 18.74 -14.04 -2.40
N PRO A 123 19.04 -15.13 -3.12
CA PRO A 123 19.76 -15.06 -4.40
C PRO A 123 19.03 -14.17 -5.43
N PRO A 124 19.76 -13.46 -6.33
CA PRO A 124 19.15 -12.57 -7.33
C PRO A 124 18.13 -13.24 -8.27
N GLU A 125 18.26 -14.56 -8.46
CA GLU A 125 17.40 -15.38 -9.33
C GLU A 125 16.02 -15.63 -8.71
N VAL A 126 15.88 -15.50 -7.38
CA VAL A 126 14.60 -15.68 -6.70
C VAL A 126 13.75 -14.43 -6.92
N THR A 127 12.54 -14.58 -7.43
CA THR A 127 11.55 -13.49 -7.47
C THR A 127 10.79 -13.44 -6.15
N PRO A 128 11.03 -12.45 -5.27
CA PRO A 128 10.25 -12.29 -4.04
C PRO A 128 8.83 -11.79 -4.33
N PHE A 129 7.93 -11.94 -3.34
CA PHE A 129 6.52 -11.57 -3.49
C PHE A 129 6.34 -10.14 -4.03
N ALA A 130 7.02 -9.16 -3.44
CA ALA A 130 6.92 -7.75 -3.85
C ALA A 130 7.48 -7.46 -5.26
N ALA A 131 8.28 -8.36 -5.83
CA ALA A 131 8.80 -8.24 -7.21
C ALA A 131 7.97 -9.04 -8.22
N THR A 132 6.88 -9.69 -7.79
CA THR A 132 5.99 -10.39 -8.70
C THR A 132 5.22 -9.36 -9.52
N THR A 133 5.23 -9.51 -10.85
CA THR A 133 4.53 -8.59 -11.76
C THR A 133 3.08 -8.40 -11.36
N GLY A 134 2.64 -7.15 -11.27
CA GLY A 134 1.29 -6.77 -10.88
C GLY A 134 1.09 -6.59 -9.38
N VAL A 135 1.98 -7.11 -8.51
CA VAL A 135 1.81 -6.96 -7.05
C VAL A 135 2.01 -5.51 -6.62
N PHE A 136 3.02 -4.81 -7.18
CA PHE A 136 3.22 -3.41 -6.84
C PHE A 136 2.11 -2.53 -7.45
N THR A 137 1.69 -2.83 -8.68
CA THR A 137 0.52 -2.18 -9.31
C THR A 137 -0.76 -2.38 -8.49
N PHE A 138 -1.00 -3.58 -7.97
CA PHE A 138 -2.14 -3.85 -7.09
C PHE A 138 -2.09 -3.01 -5.82
N GLY A 139 -0.92 -2.95 -5.15
CA GLY A 139 -0.74 -2.22 -3.89
C GLY A 139 -0.83 -0.71 -4.03
N TRP A 140 -0.09 -0.13 -4.98
CA TRP A 140 0.13 1.31 -5.13
C TRP A 140 -0.54 1.94 -6.36
N GLY A 141 -1.07 1.16 -7.29
CA GLY A 141 -1.81 1.67 -8.45
C GLY A 141 -2.98 2.59 -8.08
N PRO A 142 -3.77 2.31 -7.02
CA PRO A 142 -4.84 3.20 -6.58
C PRO A 142 -4.37 4.62 -6.23
N VAL A 143 -3.13 4.80 -5.77
CA VAL A 143 -2.55 6.14 -5.52
C VAL A 143 -2.44 6.93 -6.82
N LEU A 144 -2.01 6.30 -7.92
CA LEU A 144 -1.95 6.98 -9.22
C LEU A 144 -3.35 7.43 -9.66
N HIS A 145 -4.36 6.58 -9.50
CA HIS A 145 -5.75 6.93 -9.81
C HIS A 145 -6.30 8.03 -8.91
N GLN A 146 -5.94 8.05 -7.63
CA GLN A 146 -6.31 9.11 -6.69
C GLN A 146 -5.70 10.45 -7.08
N LEU A 147 -4.41 10.46 -7.44
CA LEU A 147 -3.72 11.64 -7.95
C LEU A 147 -4.40 12.15 -9.24
N ALA A 148 -4.65 11.27 -10.19
CA ALA A 148 -5.31 11.60 -11.45
C ALA A 148 -6.70 12.20 -11.22
N ALA A 149 -7.52 11.59 -10.35
CA ALA A 149 -8.82 12.10 -9.96
C ALA A 149 -8.74 13.48 -9.32
N GLY A 150 -7.79 13.69 -8.38
CA GLY A 150 -7.56 14.99 -7.74
C GLY A 150 -7.08 16.09 -8.69
N LEU A 151 -6.37 15.71 -9.75
CA LEU A 151 -5.90 16.62 -10.81
C LEU A 151 -6.90 16.79 -11.97
N GLY A 152 -8.02 16.05 -11.96
CA GLY A 152 -9.02 16.09 -13.02
C GLY A 152 -8.59 15.45 -14.34
N VAL A 153 -7.66 14.50 -14.31
CA VAL A 153 -7.17 13.74 -15.48
C VAL A 153 -7.51 12.26 -15.35
N GLN A 154 -7.34 11.49 -16.42
CA GLN A 154 -7.56 10.05 -16.44
C GLN A 154 -6.28 9.35 -16.87
N ILE A 155 -5.99 8.20 -16.26
CA ILE A 155 -4.82 7.40 -16.61
C ILE A 155 -5.16 6.49 -17.79
N ASP A 156 -4.39 6.59 -18.85
CA ASP A 156 -4.48 5.73 -20.03
C ASP A 156 -3.73 4.40 -19.81
N HIS A 157 -2.58 4.48 -19.14
CA HIS A 157 -1.66 3.37 -19.00
C HIS A 157 -0.83 3.48 -17.72
N ILE A 158 -0.54 2.33 -17.10
CA ILE A 158 0.39 2.21 -15.98
C ILE A 158 1.53 1.28 -16.37
N ASP A 159 2.75 1.81 -16.30
CA ASP A 159 3.99 1.04 -16.38
C ASP A 159 4.47 0.64 -14.99
N GLU A 160 4.79 -0.64 -14.80
CA GLU A 160 5.42 -1.17 -13.59
C GLU A 160 6.86 -1.62 -13.88
N ARG A 161 7.79 -1.16 -13.04
CA ARG A 161 9.19 -1.59 -13.07
C ARG A 161 9.67 -1.94 -11.67
N VAL A 162 10.35 -3.07 -11.55
CA VAL A 162 11.03 -3.49 -10.32
C VAL A 162 12.49 -3.79 -10.61
N ASP A 163 13.38 -2.99 -10.05
CA ASP A 163 14.83 -3.20 -10.07
C ASP A 163 15.30 -3.76 -8.73
N ARG A 164 16.31 -4.64 -8.75
CA ARG A 164 16.89 -5.26 -7.55
C ARG A 164 18.40 -5.18 -7.61
N VAL A 165 19.01 -4.89 -6.48
CA VAL A 165 20.46 -4.73 -6.35
C VAL A 165 20.99 -5.72 -5.32
N ALA A 166 22.06 -6.41 -5.66
CA ALA A 166 22.75 -7.32 -4.77
C ALA A 166 23.72 -6.57 -3.83
N ALA A 167 23.91 -7.09 -2.62
CA ALA A 167 24.92 -6.60 -1.69
C ALA A 167 26.33 -6.77 -2.28
N ALA A 168 27.14 -5.71 -2.20
CA ALA A 168 28.55 -5.78 -2.60
C ALA A 168 29.42 -6.53 -1.58
N GLU A 169 29.03 -6.47 -0.30
CA GLU A 169 29.71 -7.12 0.82
C GLU A 169 28.69 -7.72 1.79
N SER A 170 29.12 -8.67 2.62
CA SER A 170 28.25 -9.24 3.64
C SER A 170 28.13 -8.30 4.85
N PHE A 171 26.94 -8.18 5.42
CA PHE A 171 26.71 -7.38 6.62
C PHE A 171 25.61 -7.97 7.50
N ASP A 172 25.66 -7.63 8.78
CA ASP A 172 24.65 -8.00 9.76
C ASP A 172 23.69 -6.84 10.04
N THR A 173 22.42 -7.18 10.18
CA THR A 173 21.39 -6.32 10.72
C THR A 173 20.87 -6.92 12.02
N PRO A 174 20.21 -6.15 12.90
CA PRO A 174 19.52 -6.71 14.07
C PRO A 174 18.51 -7.81 13.72
N THR A 175 18.02 -7.86 12.48
CA THR A 175 17.00 -8.83 12.06
C THR A 175 17.56 -10.04 11.31
N GLY A 176 18.81 -10.01 10.85
CA GLY A 176 19.42 -11.11 10.11
C GLY A 176 20.69 -10.72 9.35
N HIS A 177 21.30 -11.73 8.73
CA HIS A 177 22.50 -11.60 7.92
C HIS A 177 22.17 -11.44 6.44
N ILE A 178 22.85 -10.52 5.77
CA ILE A 178 22.80 -10.34 4.31
C ILE A 178 24.18 -10.69 3.76
N ALA A 179 24.25 -11.74 2.93
CA ALA A 179 25.51 -12.16 2.32
C ALA A 179 25.82 -11.36 1.05
N ALA A 180 27.10 -11.13 0.75
CA ALA A 180 27.54 -10.57 -0.52
C ALA A 180 26.95 -11.36 -1.70
N GLY A 181 26.48 -10.67 -2.74
CA GLY A 181 25.84 -11.26 -3.91
C GLY A 181 24.35 -11.57 -3.75
N THR A 182 23.77 -11.45 -2.55
CA THR A 182 22.31 -11.61 -2.33
C THR A 182 21.58 -10.27 -2.45
N ILE A 183 20.27 -10.29 -2.70
CA ILE A 183 19.44 -9.07 -2.83
C ILE A 183 19.54 -8.22 -1.55
N ALA A 184 19.81 -6.94 -1.69
CA ALA A 184 19.93 -5.99 -0.57
C ALA A 184 19.11 -4.72 -0.75
N ALA A 185 18.66 -4.43 -1.98
CA ALA A 185 17.75 -3.33 -2.25
C ALA A 185 16.79 -3.70 -3.37
N MET A 186 15.61 -3.09 -3.30
CA MET A 186 14.58 -3.14 -4.33
C MET A 186 14.14 -1.71 -4.61
N ARG A 187 13.96 -1.38 -5.89
CA ARG A 187 13.32 -0.15 -6.34
C ARG A 187 12.14 -0.52 -7.21
N SER A 188 10.95 -0.24 -6.72
CA SER A 188 9.72 -0.35 -7.50
C SER A 188 9.32 1.03 -8.02
N THR A 189 8.80 1.10 -9.24
CA THR A 189 8.34 2.34 -9.88
C THR A 189 7.06 2.05 -10.62
N LEU A 190 6.01 2.83 -10.30
CA LEU A 190 4.82 2.93 -11.11
C LEU A 190 4.82 4.28 -11.83
N THR A 191 4.46 4.29 -13.11
CA THR A 191 4.29 5.50 -13.90
C THR A 191 2.91 5.46 -14.55
N GLY A 192 2.05 6.42 -14.20
CA GLY A 192 0.77 6.64 -14.88
C GLY A 192 0.94 7.67 -15.99
N TYR A 193 0.45 7.35 -17.18
CA TYR A 193 0.40 8.26 -18.33
C TYR A 193 -1.03 8.77 -18.54
N VAL A 194 -1.16 10.04 -18.92
CA VAL A 194 -2.41 10.79 -19.12
C VAL A 194 -2.38 11.58 -20.42
#